data_AF-A0ABD3CQQ8-F1
#
_entry.id   AF-A0ABD3CQQ8-F1
#
_cell.length_a   1.000
_cell.length_b   1.000
_cell.length_c   1.000
_cell.angle_alpha   90.00
_cell.angle_beta   90.00
_cell.angle_gamma   90.00
#
_symmetry.space_group_name_H-M   'P 1'
#
loop_
_entity.id
_entity.type
_entity.pdbx_description
1 polymer ?
#
loop_
_entity_poly.entity_id
_entity_poly.type
_entity_poly.pdbx_seq_one_letter_code
_entity_poly.pdbx_strand_id
1 'polypeptide(L)'
;MAGLYTKSYFVNPTKETVKPKVVTPLPAPKLMDLPMFQGEHKESLYWGTYRPHVYFGVCARRLNKEMAEIVRLFFYEADEAGNALGLGRGTSDSPDDNLLVFGLRDDVGSWQLHLESEFHYAGFKTPHIHNLSDLVQANLGIQARKTGRLQLSDTSDDAPNILVFQISARIPFKADVAFVSKSSGSISRTKESIRSLIGDSLTSLLKQKLKQFDDEFQRHFKMSDEHSSEACITVAKAALGNMLGGIGYNYGQSKISLPPSSNYIPTFS
;
A
#
# COMPACT_ATOMS: atom_id res chain seq x y z
N MET A 1 76.36 17.00 -26.78
CA MET A 1 75.67 17.37 -25.52
C MET A 1 74.18 17.12 -25.77
N ALA A 2 73.59 16.14 -25.06
CA ALA A 2 72.18 15.70 -24.92
C ALA A 2 71.18 16.01 -26.07
N GLY A 3 70.37 15.12 -26.67
CA GLY A 3 69.98 13.74 -26.40
C GLY A 3 68.49 13.55 -26.78
N LEU A 4 68.21 12.69 -27.77
CA LEU A 4 67.00 11.84 -28.02
C LEU A 4 65.58 12.46 -28.11
N TYR A 5 64.59 11.99 -28.89
CA TYR A 5 64.44 11.03 -30.00
C TYR A 5 63.03 11.30 -30.61
N THR A 6 62.89 11.24 -31.94
CA THR A 6 61.61 11.35 -32.66
C THR A 6 61.12 9.97 -33.13
N LYS A 7 59.81 9.67 -33.04
CA LYS A 7 59.08 9.02 -34.13
C LYS A 7 57.56 9.04 -33.99
N SER A 8 56.95 9.54 -35.06
CA SER A 8 55.55 9.53 -35.47
C SER A 8 55.15 8.20 -36.11
N TYR A 9 53.87 7.82 -36.04
CA TYR A 9 53.23 6.98 -37.06
C TYR A 9 51.73 7.33 -37.23
N PHE A 10 51.36 7.48 -38.51
CA PHE A 10 50.01 7.66 -39.07
C PHE A 10 49.11 6.42 -38.86
N VAL A 11 47.79 6.58 -39.07
CA VAL A 11 46.90 5.76 -39.96
C VAL A 11 45.40 6.09 -39.70
N ASN A 12 44.66 6.42 -40.76
CA ASN A 12 43.18 6.34 -40.93
C ASN A 12 42.83 4.96 -41.53
N PRO A 13 41.56 4.44 -41.64
CA PRO A 13 40.24 4.80 -41.07
C PRO A 13 39.42 3.57 -40.50
N THR A 14 38.30 3.83 -39.79
CA THR A 14 37.16 2.94 -39.34
C THR A 14 37.37 1.43 -39.08
N LYS A 15 37.31 0.98 -37.80
CA LYS A 15 36.97 -0.40 -37.32
C LYS A 15 36.45 -0.36 -35.86
N GLU A 16 35.46 -1.21 -35.53
CA GLU A 16 34.69 -1.29 -34.27
C GLU A 16 35.49 -1.13 -32.95
N THR A 17 34.98 -0.36 -31.98
CA THR A 17 35.62 -0.21 -30.66
C THR A 17 35.02 -1.11 -29.58
N VAL A 18 35.83 -2.08 -29.14
CA VAL A 18 35.64 -3.04 -28.05
C VAL A 18 35.63 -2.33 -26.68
N LYS A 19 34.69 -2.69 -25.79
CA LYS A 19 34.59 -2.10 -24.43
C LYS A 19 35.78 -2.54 -23.54
N PRO A 20 36.31 -1.68 -22.65
CA PRO A 20 37.45 -2.02 -21.80
C PRO A 20 37.14 -3.16 -20.80
N LYS A 21 38.08 -4.09 -20.58
CA LYS A 21 37.94 -5.18 -19.59
C LYS A 21 37.63 -4.70 -18.15
N VAL A 22 38.00 -3.48 -17.79
CA VAL A 22 37.77 -2.88 -16.46
C VAL A 22 36.29 -2.56 -16.19
N VAL A 23 35.53 -2.20 -17.22
CA VAL A 23 34.08 -1.90 -17.14
C VAL A 23 33.22 -3.10 -17.59
N THR A 24 33.88 -4.23 -17.85
CA THR A 24 33.23 -5.46 -18.30
C THR A 24 33.24 -6.45 -17.13
N PRO A 25 32.06 -6.98 -16.72
CA PRO A 25 31.99 -7.98 -15.65
C PRO A 25 32.93 -9.16 -15.96
N LEU A 26 33.56 -9.72 -14.90
CA LEU A 26 34.41 -10.90 -15.02
C LEU A 26 33.64 -12.00 -15.78
N PRO A 27 34.22 -12.62 -16.80
CA PRO A 27 33.55 -13.67 -17.57
C PRO A 27 33.60 -15.00 -16.81
N ALA A 28 32.97 -15.03 -15.64
CA ALA A 28 32.75 -16.21 -14.81
C ALA A 28 31.23 -16.41 -14.62
N PRO A 29 30.76 -17.65 -14.39
CA PRO A 29 29.35 -17.91 -14.10
C PRO A 29 28.88 -17.10 -12.90
N LYS A 30 27.69 -16.50 -12.96
CA LYS A 30 27.18 -15.73 -11.82
C LYS A 30 26.88 -16.72 -10.70
N LEU A 31 27.24 -16.34 -9.48
CA LEU A 31 26.92 -17.13 -8.29
C LEU A 31 25.41 -17.44 -8.18
N MET A 32 24.57 -16.51 -8.67
CA MET A 32 23.11 -16.65 -8.75
C MET A 32 22.63 -17.71 -9.76
N ASP A 33 23.54 -18.31 -10.54
CA ASP A 33 23.26 -19.34 -11.54
C ASP A 33 23.72 -20.73 -11.05
N LEU A 34 24.24 -20.83 -9.81
CA LEU A 34 24.62 -22.10 -9.21
C LEU A 34 23.39 -22.99 -8.95
N PRO A 35 23.49 -24.33 -9.12
CA PRO A 35 22.35 -25.24 -9.04
C PRO A 35 21.63 -25.23 -7.68
N MET A 36 22.37 -25.01 -6.60
CA MET A 36 21.83 -24.96 -5.23
C MET A 36 20.90 -23.77 -4.95
N PHE A 37 20.91 -22.74 -5.81
CA PHE A 37 19.98 -21.60 -5.76
C PHE A 37 18.97 -21.63 -6.91
N GLN A 38 18.88 -22.74 -7.65
CA GLN A 38 17.88 -22.99 -8.69
C GLN A 38 16.88 -24.08 -8.25
N GLY A 39 15.81 -24.28 -9.01
CA GLY A 39 14.77 -25.25 -8.67
C GLY A 39 13.90 -24.78 -7.50
N GLU A 40 13.42 -25.72 -6.68
CA GLU A 40 12.36 -25.46 -5.68
C GLU A 40 12.71 -24.37 -4.64
N HIS A 41 13.99 -24.16 -4.32
CA HIS A 41 14.42 -23.10 -3.39
C HIS A 41 14.25 -21.68 -3.98
N LYS A 42 14.32 -21.54 -5.30
CA LYS A 42 14.08 -20.28 -6.02
C LYS A 42 12.58 -20.06 -6.24
N GLU A 43 11.86 -21.12 -6.59
CA GLU A 43 10.42 -21.10 -6.88
C GLU A 43 9.58 -20.75 -5.63
N SER A 44 9.94 -21.28 -4.46
CA SER A 44 9.26 -20.99 -3.17
C SER A 44 9.45 -19.55 -2.67
N LEU A 45 10.46 -18.84 -3.19
CA LEU A 45 10.87 -17.54 -2.72
C LEU A 45 10.73 -16.45 -3.81
N TYR A 46 10.25 -16.83 -4.99
CA TYR A 46 10.15 -15.95 -6.15
C TYR A 46 9.09 -14.85 -5.96
N TRP A 47 7.97 -15.17 -5.30
CA TRP A 47 6.87 -14.26 -5.01
C TRP A 47 6.67 -14.08 -3.49
N GLY A 48 6.39 -12.85 -3.07
CA GLY A 48 6.00 -12.47 -1.69
C GLY A 48 5.63 -10.99 -1.66
N THR A 49 5.13 -10.41 -0.57
CA THR A 49 4.55 -9.04 -0.49
C THR A 49 5.50 -7.83 -0.87
N TYR A 50 6.16 -7.77 -2.05
CA TYR A 50 7.21 -6.77 -2.36
C TYR A 50 6.81 -5.62 -3.33
N ARG A 51 5.51 -5.39 -3.62
CA ARG A 51 4.99 -4.20 -4.35
C ARG A 51 3.83 -3.59 -3.56
N PRO A 52 4.12 -3.11 -2.36
CA PRO A 52 3.16 -2.27 -1.69
C PRO A 52 3.10 -0.95 -2.48
N HIS A 53 1.93 -0.60 -3.02
CA HIS A 53 1.43 0.78 -3.22
C HIS A 53 -0.10 0.81 -3.34
N VAL A 54 -0.74 -0.28 -2.91
CA VAL A 54 -2.18 -0.49 -2.82
C VAL A 54 -2.41 -1.19 -1.48
N TYR A 55 -3.60 -1.07 -0.89
CA TYR A 55 -3.97 -1.53 0.47
C TYR A 55 -3.48 -2.96 0.85
N PHE A 56 -3.13 -3.81 -0.13
CA PHE A 56 -2.31 -5.03 -0.03
C PHE A 56 -1.34 -5.16 -1.24
N GLY A 57 -0.11 -5.71 -1.11
CA GLY A 57 0.78 -5.88 -2.29
C GLY A 57 1.99 -6.86 -2.21
N VAL A 58 2.21 -7.64 -3.30
CA VAL A 58 3.21 -8.72 -3.59
C VAL A 58 4.09 -8.41 -4.82
N CYS A 59 5.35 -8.87 -4.85
CA CYS A 59 6.37 -8.66 -5.89
C CYS A 59 7.44 -9.74 -5.82
N ALA A 60 8.53 -9.56 -6.57
CA ALA A 60 9.60 -10.53 -6.74
C ALA A 60 10.96 -10.11 -6.13
N ARG A 61 11.71 -11.11 -5.65
CA ARG A 61 12.84 -10.98 -4.71
C ARG A 61 14.15 -10.52 -5.35
N ARG A 62 14.15 -9.40 -6.09
CA ARG A 62 15.38 -8.62 -6.32
C ARG A 62 15.19 -7.20 -5.81
N LEU A 63 15.72 -6.98 -4.60
CA LEU A 63 15.97 -5.69 -3.95
C LEU A 63 17.44 -5.63 -3.52
N ASN A 64 18.09 -4.48 -3.67
CA ASN A 64 19.42 -4.25 -3.10
C ASN A 64 19.34 -4.31 -1.56
N LYS A 65 20.20 -5.11 -0.93
CA LYS A 65 20.20 -5.40 0.52
C LYS A 65 20.39 -4.17 1.44
N GLU A 66 20.78 -3.01 0.92
CA GLU A 66 21.02 -1.79 1.71
C GLU A 66 19.77 -0.91 1.94
N MET A 67 18.60 -1.22 1.35
CA MET A 67 17.53 -0.21 1.19
C MET A 67 16.24 -0.31 2.02
N ALA A 68 16.06 -1.21 3.01
CA ALA A 68 14.80 -1.20 3.78
C ALA A 68 14.89 -1.64 5.24
N GLU A 69 15.60 -0.88 6.09
CA GLU A 69 15.42 -0.95 7.55
C GLU A 69 14.11 -0.29 8.02
N ILE A 70 13.53 0.60 7.21
CA ILE A 70 12.35 1.41 7.55
C ILE A 70 11.25 1.16 6.52
N VAL A 71 10.09 0.70 6.99
CA VAL A 71 8.84 0.64 6.22
C VAL A 71 8.11 1.95 6.36
N ARG A 72 7.56 2.44 5.24
CA ARG A 72 6.63 3.56 5.22
C ARG A 72 5.28 3.08 4.71
N LEU A 73 4.26 3.17 5.55
CA LEU A 73 2.88 2.87 5.21
C LEU A 73 2.13 4.18 5.03
N PHE A 74 1.45 4.31 3.89
CA PHE A 74 0.55 5.42 3.62
C PHE A 74 -0.88 4.90 3.56
N PHE A 75 -1.79 5.57 4.24
CA PHE A 75 -3.23 5.34 4.14
C PHE A 75 -3.94 6.69 4.27
N TYR A 76 -5.21 6.74 3.90
CA TYR A 76 -5.98 7.97 3.93
C TYR A 76 -7.42 7.70 4.36
N GLU A 77 -8.02 8.72 4.95
CA GLU A 77 -9.43 8.79 5.24
C GLU A 77 -10.02 9.92 4.39
N ALA A 78 -11.14 9.67 3.71
CA ALA A 78 -11.73 10.63 2.79
C ALA A 78 -13.25 10.63 2.91
N ASP A 79 -13.83 11.82 3.03
CA ASP A 79 -15.25 12.02 2.87
C ASP A 79 -15.54 12.53 1.43
N GLU A 80 -16.10 11.63 0.61
CA GLU A 80 -16.48 11.93 -0.78
C GLU A 80 -17.63 12.95 -0.88
N ALA A 81 -18.47 13.09 0.15
CA ALA A 81 -19.50 14.14 0.21
C ALA A 81 -18.89 15.52 0.51
N GLY A 82 -17.60 15.57 0.84
CA GLY A 82 -16.86 16.81 1.06
C GLY A 82 -17.00 17.38 2.47
N ASN A 83 -17.58 16.62 3.42
CA ASN A 83 -17.65 17.03 4.82
C ASN A 83 -16.24 17.17 5.40
N ALA A 84 -16.11 18.06 6.39
CA ALA A 84 -14.83 18.29 7.04
C ALA A 84 -14.51 17.16 8.02
N LEU A 85 -13.28 16.67 7.95
CA LEU A 85 -12.71 15.71 8.87
C LEU A 85 -11.95 16.43 9.99
N GLY A 86 -12.18 16.02 11.22
CA GLY A 86 -11.45 16.51 12.39
C GLY A 86 -10.23 15.66 12.69
N LEU A 87 -9.07 16.29 12.85
CA LEU A 87 -7.86 15.63 13.32
C LEU A 87 -7.86 15.57 14.85
N GLY A 88 -7.52 14.42 15.44
CA GLY A 88 -7.46 14.26 16.90
C GLY A 88 -6.28 14.99 17.57
N ARG A 89 -5.21 15.29 16.81
CA ARG A 89 -4.01 15.97 17.32
C ARG A 89 -4.22 17.49 17.30
N GLY A 90 -4.52 18.09 18.46
CA GLY A 90 -4.54 19.55 18.62
C GLY A 90 -5.75 20.16 19.34
N THR A 91 -6.74 19.39 19.76
CA THR A 91 -7.76 19.88 20.70
C THR A 91 -7.22 19.71 22.12
N SER A 92 -6.61 20.78 22.65
CA SER A 92 -6.38 20.94 24.10
C SER A 92 -7.68 20.57 24.82
N ASP A 93 -7.59 19.59 25.74
CA ASP A 93 -8.60 19.18 26.74
C ASP A 93 -9.19 17.75 26.63
N SER A 94 -8.73 16.88 25.71
CA SER A 94 -9.08 15.45 25.78
C SER A 94 -7.85 14.53 25.93
N PRO A 95 -7.74 13.73 27.01
CA PRO A 95 -6.59 12.86 27.29
C PRO A 95 -6.65 11.52 26.56
N ASP A 96 -7.17 11.49 25.33
CA ASP A 96 -7.18 10.29 24.48
C ASP A 96 -6.05 10.39 23.47
N ASP A 97 -4.84 10.01 23.89
CA ASP A 97 -3.58 10.09 23.14
C ASP A 97 -3.60 9.33 21.79
N ASN A 98 -4.61 8.49 21.56
CA ASN A 98 -4.71 7.60 20.40
C ASN A 98 -5.74 8.05 19.35
N LEU A 99 -6.44 9.16 19.54
CA LEU A 99 -7.44 9.64 18.57
C LEU A 99 -6.74 10.15 17.29
N LEU A 100 -6.99 9.49 16.17
CA LEU A 100 -6.39 9.83 14.87
C LEU A 100 -7.25 10.86 14.12
N VAL A 101 -8.49 10.47 13.80
CA VAL A 101 -9.46 11.27 13.04
C VAL A 101 -10.86 11.02 13.55
N PHE A 102 -11.72 12.02 13.45
CA PHE A 102 -13.14 11.89 13.73
C PHE A 102 -13.97 12.64 12.70
N GLY A 103 -15.21 12.21 12.52
CA GLY A 103 -16.14 12.82 11.60
C GLY A 103 -17.58 12.56 12.00
N LEU A 104 -18.48 13.20 11.26
CA LEU A 104 -19.92 13.04 11.40
C LEU A 104 -20.50 12.84 9.99
N ARG A 105 -21.27 11.77 9.82
CA ARG A 105 -22.01 11.49 8.59
C ARG A 105 -23.44 11.10 8.94
N ASP A 106 -24.40 11.47 8.11
CA ASP A 106 -25.83 11.27 8.43
C ASP A 106 -26.23 9.78 8.52
N ASP A 107 -25.55 8.91 7.79
CA ASP A 107 -25.82 7.47 7.72
C ASP A 107 -25.07 6.65 8.78
N VAL A 108 -23.84 7.04 9.13
CA VAL A 108 -22.97 6.32 10.10
C VAL A 108 -23.03 6.95 11.50
N GLY A 109 -23.46 8.20 11.60
CA GLY A 109 -23.41 9.01 12.82
C GLY A 109 -22.00 9.56 13.09
N SER A 110 -21.77 9.97 14.33
CA SER A 110 -20.44 10.39 14.79
C SER A 110 -19.51 9.18 14.84
N TRP A 111 -18.31 9.29 14.28
CA TRP A 111 -17.34 8.20 14.27
C TRP A 111 -15.94 8.70 14.59
N GLN A 112 -15.10 7.77 15.03
CA GLN A 112 -13.70 8.03 15.39
C GLN A 112 -12.81 6.88 14.97
N LEU A 113 -11.62 7.22 14.51
CA LEU A 113 -10.54 6.30 14.21
C LEU A 113 -9.42 6.52 15.25
N HIS A 114 -8.89 5.42 15.78
CA HIS A 114 -7.82 5.42 16.77
C HIS A 114 -6.62 4.65 16.22
N LEU A 115 -5.42 5.19 16.46
CA LEU A 115 -4.16 4.59 16.05
C LEU A 115 -3.15 4.71 17.18
N GLU A 116 -2.57 3.59 17.60
CA GLU A 116 -1.51 3.54 18.59
C GLU A 116 -0.13 3.48 17.89
N SER A 117 0.26 4.57 17.23
CA SER A 117 1.56 4.69 16.56
C SER A 117 1.92 6.14 16.27
N GLU A 118 3.22 6.42 16.11
CA GLU A 118 3.67 7.72 15.57
C GLU A 118 3.36 7.80 14.07
N PHE A 119 2.79 8.92 13.65
CA PHE A 119 2.46 9.18 12.26
C PHE A 119 2.73 10.63 11.88
N HIS A 120 3.00 10.84 10.60
CA HIS A 120 2.92 12.15 9.96
C HIS A 120 1.62 12.25 9.17
N TYR A 121 1.11 13.46 8.95
CA TYR A 121 -0.14 13.65 8.24
C TYR A 121 -0.11 14.82 7.25
N ALA A 122 -1.05 14.80 6.30
CA ALA A 122 -1.35 15.92 5.43
C ALA A 122 -2.86 15.97 5.16
N GLY A 123 -3.49 17.10 5.46
CA GLY A 123 -4.91 17.34 5.20
C GLY A 123 -5.11 18.16 3.94
N PHE A 124 -6.00 17.68 3.07
CA PHE A 124 -6.30 18.30 1.79
C PHE A 124 -7.80 18.59 1.67
N LYS A 125 -8.13 19.76 1.13
CA LYS A 125 -9.48 20.07 0.65
C LYS A 125 -9.55 19.92 -0.86
N THR A 126 -10.22 18.89 -1.36
CA THR A 126 -10.41 18.69 -2.80
C THR A 126 -11.69 17.94 -3.14
N PRO A 127 -12.46 18.39 -4.16
CA PRO A 127 -13.56 17.61 -4.71
C PRO A 127 -13.09 16.47 -5.64
N HIS A 128 -11.79 16.38 -5.92
CA HIS A 128 -11.20 15.48 -6.92
C HIS A 128 -10.27 14.45 -6.27
N ILE A 129 -10.84 13.43 -5.64
CA ILE A 129 -10.08 12.38 -4.93
C ILE A 129 -9.10 11.62 -5.83
N HIS A 130 -9.38 11.54 -7.13
CA HIS A 130 -8.50 10.88 -8.10
C HIS A 130 -7.10 11.53 -8.21
N ASN A 131 -6.97 12.81 -7.86
CA ASN A 131 -5.69 13.54 -7.88
C ASN A 131 -4.90 13.41 -6.56
N LEU A 132 -5.36 12.61 -5.60
CA LEU A 132 -4.74 12.51 -4.28
C LEU A 132 -3.26 12.11 -4.35
N SER A 133 -2.90 11.22 -5.27
CA SER A 133 -1.50 10.79 -5.45
C SER A 133 -0.59 11.97 -5.83
N ASP A 134 -1.05 12.84 -6.72
CA ASP A 134 -0.28 14.01 -7.16
C ASP A 134 -0.12 15.03 -6.03
N LEU A 135 -1.18 15.25 -5.24
CA LEU A 135 -1.16 16.12 -4.07
C LEU A 135 -0.16 15.63 -3.01
N VAL A 136 -0.17 14.32 -2.73
CA VAL A 136 0.75 13.69 -1.77
C VAL A 136 2.19 13.73 -2.29
N GLN A 137 2.42 13.43 -3.58
CA GLN A 137 3.76 13.51 -4.18
C GLN A 137 4.31 14.94 -4.17
N ALA A 138 3.48 15.94 -4.47
CA ALA A 138 3.85 17.35 -4.40
C ALA A 138 4.24 17.74 -2.96
N ASN A 139 3.43 17.32 -1.97
CA ASN A 139 3.71 17.56 -0.55
C ASN A 139 5.05 16.93 -0.13
N LEU A 140 5.23 15.65 -0.43
CA LEU A 140 6.48 14.90 -0.15
C LEU A 140 7.69 15.51 -0.86
N GLY A 141 7.53 15.96 -2.11
CA GLY A 141 8.59 16.60 -2.89
C GLY A 141 9.03 17.94 -2.28
N ILE A 142 8.10 18.74 -1.77
CA ILE A 142 8.39 19.97 -1.04
C ILE A 142 9.14 19.65 0.26
N GLN A 143 8.67 18.66 1.03
CA GLN A 143 9.30 18.25 2.29
C GLN A 143 10.69 17.68 2.09
N ALA A 144 10.91 16.87 1.06
CA ALA A 144 12.22 16.32 0.71
C ALA A 144 13.23 17.44 0.35
N ARG A 145 12.80 18.48 -0.37
CA ARG A 145 13.66 19.62 -0.70
C ARG A 145 13.96 20.52 0.51
N LYS A 146 12.98 20.71 1.41
CA LYS A 146 13.11 21.60 2.58
C LYS A 146 13.89 20.95 3.73
N THR A 147 13.60 19.68 4.02
CA THR A 147 14.09 18.99 5.23
C THR A 147 15.07 17.86 4.92
N GLY A 148 15.21 17.48 3.65
CA GLY A 148 15.97 16.29 3.24
C GLY A 148 15.27 14.96 3.57
N ARG A 149 14.04 14.98 4.09
CA ARG A 149 13.30 13.79 4.52
C ARG A 149 12.04 13.56 3.68
N LEU A 150 11.78 12.30 3.36
CA LEU A 150 10.52 11.86 2.73
C LEU A 150 9.45 11.63 3.80
N GLN A 151 8.85 12.72 4.27
CA GLN A 151 7.80 12.75 5.29
C GLN A 151 6.69 13.74 4.88
N LEU A 152 5.45 13.47 5.29
CA LEU A 152 4.35 14.44 5.15
C LEU A 152 4.61 15.69 5.98
N SER A 153 3.92 16.78 5.64
CA SER A 153 4.19 18.11 6.20
C SER A 153 3.66 18.37 7.61
N ASP A 154 2.81 17.49 8.16
CA ASP A 154 2.07 17.71 9.41
C ASP A 154 1.24 19.00 9.38
N THR A 155 0.64 19.27 8.23
CA THR A 155 -0.23 20.43 7.99
C THR A 155 -1.56 19.99 7.42
N SER A 156 -2.60 20.78 7.67
CA SER A 156 -3.93 20.58 7.09
C SER A 156 -4.42 21.87 6.45
N ASP A 157 -5.09 21.75 5.31
CA ASP A 157 -5.98 22.79 4.79
C ASP A 157 -7.12 23.09 5.79
N ASP A 158 -7.80 24.23 5.60
CA ASP A 158 -9.01 24.55 6.34
C ASP A 158 -10.15 23.58 5.96
N ALA A 159 -10.78 22.99 6.98
CA ALA A 159 -11.87 22.03 6.85
C ALA A 159 -11.62 20.87 5.84
N PRO A 160 -10.51 20.10 5.98
CA PRO A 160 -10.09 19.11 5.00
C PRO A 160 -11.14 18.01 4.85
N ASN A 161 -11.41 17.55 3.62
CA ASN A 161 -12.26 16.37 3.41
C ASN A 161 -11.45 15.10 3.18
N ILE A 162 -10.12 15.22 3.07
CA ILE A 162 -9.20 14.08 2.96
C ILE A 162 -8.05 14.29 3.94
N LEU A 163 -7.74 13.27 4.73
CA LEU A 163 -6.57 13.22 5.60
C LEU A 163 -5.70 12.03 5.19
N VAL A 164 -4.45 12.31 4.84
CA VAL A 164 -3.45 11.29 4.50
C VAL A 164 -2.51 11.11 5.68
N PHE A 165 -2.22 9.87 6.02
CA PHE A 165 -1.34 9.50 7.12
C PHE A 165 -0.15 8.69 6.60
N GLN A 166 1.01 8.92 7.20
CA GLN A 166 2.25 8.22 6.95
C GLN A 166 2.79 7.65 8.26
N ILE A 167 2.83 6.33 8.37
CA ILE A 167 3.51 5.62 9.46
C ILE A 167 4.90 5.24 8.96
N SER A 168 5.94 5.56 9.72
CA SER A 168 7.33 5.20 9.40
C SER A 168 7.91 4.41 10.57
N ALA A 169 8.16 3.10 10.36
CA ALA A 169 8.59 2.22 11.44
C ALA A 169 9.68 1.24 10.97
N ARG A 170 10.53 0.81 11.91
CA ARG A 170 11.54 -0.23 11.66
C ARG A 170 10.93 -1.62 11.85
N ILE A 171 11.27 -2.57 10.96
CA ILE A 171 10.79 -3.97 11.07
C ILE A 171 11.60 -4.69 12.16
N PRO A 172 10.96 -5.56 12.97
CA PRO A 172 9.54 -5.89 13.00
C PRO A 172 8.69 -4.81 13.68
N PHE A 173 7.54 -4.48 13.08
CA PHE A 173 6.62 -3.46 13.56
C PHE A 173 5.18 -4.01 13.55
N LYS A 174 4.39 -3.61 14.55
CA LYS A 174 2.95 -3.86 14.67
C LYS A 174 2.25 -2.54 14.98
N ALA A 175 1.13 -2.28 14.32
CA ALA A 175 0.19 -1.22 14.70
C ALA A 175 -1.24 -1.75 14.60
N ASP A 176 -2.06 -1.29 15.53
CA ASP A 176 -3.47 -1.60 15.57
C ASP A 176 -4.26 -0.32 15.24
N VAL A 177 -5.25 -0.45 14.37
CA VAL A 177 -6.15 0.64 13.95
C VAL A 177 -7.55 0.25 14.38
N ALA A 178 -8.20 1.08 15.19
CA ALA A 178 -9.54 0.81 15.71
C ALA A 178 -10.54 1.86 15.24
N PHE A 179 -11.60 1.41 14.60
CA PHE A 179 -12.74 2.23 14.21
C PHE A 179 -13.87 2.10 15.23
N VAL A 180 -14.43 3.21 15.69
CA VAL A 180 -15.53 3.25 16.64
C VAL A 180 -16.59 4.25 16.21
N SER A 181 -17.82 3.76 16.02
CA SER A 181 -19.00 4.62 15.87
C SER A 181 -19.53 5.02 17.26
N LYS A 182 -19.72 6.31 17.48
CA LYS A 182 -20.28 6.90 18.70
C LYS A 182 -21.80 6.94 18.59
N SER A 183 -22.46 5.91 19.12
CA SER A 183 -23.90 5.92 19.35
C SER A 183 -24.22 6.48 20.74
N SER A 184 -24.80 7.70 20.79
CA SER A 184 -25.45 8.42 21.92
C SER A 184 -25.16 7.92 23.36
N GLY A 185 -23.89 7.65 23.69
CA GLY A 185 -23.53 6.85 24.84
C GLY A 185 -22.21 7.27 25.45
N SER A 186 -22.20 7.35 26.78
CA SER A 186 -21.09 7.83 27.63
C SER A 186 -19.69 7.43 27.13
N ILE A 187 -18.76 8.40 27.22
CA ILE A 187 -17.33 8.31 26.90
C ILE A 187 -16.66 7.05 27.49
N SER A 188 -17.13 6.57 28.64
CA SER A 188 -16.61 5.35 29.28
C SER A 188 -16.80 4.08 28.46
N ARG A 189 -17.94 3.92 27.75
CA ARG A 189 -18.22 2.77 26.88
C ARG A 189 -17.32 2.77 25.64
N THR A 190 -16.98 3.94 25.14
CA THR A 190 -16.09 4.12 23.99
C THR A 190 -14.68 3.62 24.33
N LYS A 191 -14.14 3.97 25.50
CA LYS A 191 -12.80 3.53 25.93
C LYS A 191 -12.73 2.01 26.14
N GLU A 192 -13.78 1.41 26.70
CA GLU A 192 -13.87 -0.04 26.86
C GLU A 192 -13.96 -0.78 25.51
N SER A 193 -14.70 -0.23 24.56
CA SER A 193 -14.79 -0.75 23.19
C SER A 193 -13.45 -0.66 22.45
N ILE A 194 -12.68 0.41 22.64
CA ILE A 194 -11.35 0.55 22.04
C ILE A 194 -10.39 -0.49 22.62
N ARG A 195 -10.43 -0.72 23.94
CA ARG A 195 -9.58 -1.71 24.61
C ARG A 195 -9.84 -3.14 24.13
N SER A 196 -11.07 -3.48 23.76
CA SER A 196 -11.39 -4.81 23.22
C SER A 196 -10.96 -4.99 21.76
N LEU A 197 -10.74 -3.88 21.03
CA LEU A 197 -10.39 -3.86 19.61
C LEU A 197 -8.89 -3.67 19.33
N ILE A 198 -8.04 -3.58 20.36
CA ILE A 198 -6.59 -3.37 20.23
C ILE A 198 -5.83 -4.44 21.04
N GLY A 199 -4.56 -4.68 20.69
CA GLY A 199 -3.63 -5.46 21.49
C GLY A 199 -3.97 -6.95 21.56
N ASP A 200 -3.93 -7.50 22.77
CA ASP A 200 -4.13 -8.93 23.01
C ASP A 200 -5.58 -9.38 22.80
N SER A 201 -6.55 -8.48 23.07
CA SER A 201 -7.97 -8.73 22.81
C SER A 201 -8.23 -8.90 21.32
N LEU A 202 -7.68 -8.00 20.48
CA LEU A 202 -7.74 -8.13 19.03
C LEU A 202 -7.04 -9.40 18.55
N THR A 203 -5.85 -9.69 19.08
CA THR A 203 -5.07 -10.89 18.71
C THR A 203 -5.85 -12.18 19.00
N SER A 204 -6.57 -12.22 20.12
CA SER A 204 -7.42 -13.35 20.50
C SER A 204 -8.65 -13.45 19.58
N LEU A 205 -9.28 -12.32 19.26
CA LEU A 205 -10.42 -12.27 18.34
C LEU A 205 -10.02 -12.71 16.93
N LEU A 206 -8.85 -12.30 16.44
CA LEU A 206 -8.32 -12.74 15.14
C LEU A 206 -8.10 -14.25 15.10
N LYS A 207 -7.54 -14.85 16.15
CA LYS A 207 -7.40 -16.32 16.26
C LYS A 207 -8.75 -17.01 16.24
N GLN A 208 -9.74 -16.48 16.95
CA GLN A 208 -11.11 -17.02 16.94
C GLN A 208 -11.75 -16.93 15.55
N LYS A 209 -11.61 -15.80 14.86
CA LYS A 209 -12.17 -15.60 13.51
C LYS A 209 -11.47 -16.44 12.45
N LEU A 210 -10.15 -16.63 12.57
CA LEU A 210 -9.41 -17.55 11.71
C LEU A 210 -9.91 -18.98 11.88
N LYS A 211 -10.10 -19.43 13.13
CA LYS A 211 -10.69 -20.75 13.40
C LYS A 211 -12.10 -20.88 12.82
N GLN A 212 -12.94 -19.87 13.00
CA GLN A 212 -14.29 -19.87 12.43
C GLN A 212 -14.27 -20.00 10.90
N PHE A 213 -13.37 -19.27 10.22
CA PHE A 213 -13.17 -19.39 8.78
C PHE A 213 -12.76 -20.81 8.38
N ASP A 214 -11.81 -21.41 9.11
CA ASP A 214 -11.35 -22.77 8.84
C ASP A 214 -12.46 -23.81 9.00
N ASP A 215 -13.28 -23.68 10.06
CA ASP A 215 -14.42 -24.55 10.33
C ASP A 215 -15.50 -24.42 9.24
N GLU A 216 -15.81 -23.19 8.81
CA GLU A 216 -16.76 -22.92 7.72
C GLU A 216 -16.26 -23.43 6.38
N PHE A 217 -14.96 -23.25 6.08
CA PHE A 217 -14.33 -23.77 4.88
C PHE A 217 -14.46 -25.29 4.84
N GLN A 218 -14.12 -25.98 5.92
CA GLN A 218 -14.22 -27.44 6.00
C GLN A 218 -15.67 -27.91 5.84
N ARG A 219 -16.63 -27.22 6.47
CA ARG A 219 -18.06 -27.55 6.38
C ARG A 219 -18.61 -27.44 4.96
N HIS A 220 -18.20 -26.41 4.21
CA HIS A 220 -18.71 -26.14 2.87
C HIS A 220 -18.04 -26.97 1.78
N PHE A 221 -16.71 -27.09 1.83
CA PHE A 221 -15.96 -27.78 0.78
C PHE A 221 -15.79 -29.27 1.04
N LYS A 222 -16.08 -29.76 2.27
CA LYS A 222 -16.07 -31.18 2.65
C LYS A 222 -14.87 -31.94 2.09
N MET A 223 -13.69 -31.34 2.14
CA MET A 223 -12.47 -31.96 1.62
C MET A 223 -12.12 -33.12 2.55
N SER A 224 -12.46 -34.34 2.12
CA SER A 224 -12.12 -35.57 2.82
C SER A 224 -10.61 -35.79 2.73
N ASP A 225 -10.01 -36.17 3.86
CA ASP A 225 -8.57 -36.44 4.01
C ASP A 225 -8.01 -37.50 3.04
N GLU A 226 -8.88 -38.20 2.30
CA GLU A 226 -8.50 -39.28 1.39
C GLU A 226 -7.85 -38.80 0.08
N HIS A 227 -8.07 -37.55 -0.36
CA HIS A 227 -7.58 -37.07 -1.67
C HIS A 227 -6.97 -35.65 -1.69
N SER A 228 -7.02 -34.90 -0.59
CA SER A 228 -6.50 -33.52 -0.53
C SER A 228 -5.23 -33.42 0.30
N SER A 229 -4.10 -33.13 -0.35
CA SER A 229 -2.85 -32.75 0.33
C SER A 229 -3.03 -31.44 1.10
N GLU A 230 -2.35 -31.29 2.25
CA GLU A 230 -2.30 -30.05 3.04
C GLU A 230 -1.99 -28.82 2.17
N ALA A 231 -1.04 -28.97 1.23
CA ALA A 231 -0.68 -27.92 0.29
C ALA A 231 -1.87 -27.47 -0.59
N CYS A 232 -2.71 -28.42 -1.01
CA CYS A 232 -3.92 -28.11 -1.79
C CYS A 232 -4.92 -27.31 -0.96
N ILE A 233 -5.06 -27.62 0.34
CA ILE A 233 -5.96 -26.90 1.25
C ILE A 233 -5.46 -25.47 1.46
N THR A 234 -4.15 -25.27 1.66
CA THR A 234 -3.56 -23.93 1.78
C THR A 234 -3.79 -23.09 0.53
N VAL A 235 -3.58 -23.67 -0.66
CA VAL A 235 -3.81 -22.99 -1.93
C VAL A 235 -5.29 -22.64 -2.11
N ALA A 236 -6.20 -23.56 -1.78
CA ALA A 236 -7.64 -23.32 -1.89
C ALA A 236 -8.11 -22.20 -0.94
N LYS A 237 -7.64 -22.20 0.32
CA LYS A 237 -7.92 -21.12 1.28
C LYS A 237 -7.37 -19.78 0.80
N ALA A 238 -6.14 -19.75 0.28
CA ALA A 238 -5.55 -18.54 -0.26
C ALA A 238 -6.31 -18.01 -1.48
N ALA A 239 -6.74 -18.88 -2.40
CA ALA A 239 -7.53 -18.52 -3.57
C ALA A 239 -8.89 -17.92 -3.16
N LEU A 240 -9.58 -18.53 -2.20
CA LEU A 240 -10.84 -18.01 -1.67
C LEU A 240 -10.64 -16.66 -0.96
N GLY A 241 -9.60 -16.54 -0.13
CA GLY A 241 -9.26 -15.28 0.55
C GLY A 241 -8.96 -14.14 -0.42
N ASN A 242 -8.20 -14.42 -1.49
CA ASN A 242 -7.93 -13.45 -2.56
C ASN A 242 -9.20 -13.07 -3.33
N MET A 243 -10.08 -14.04 -3.62
CA MET A 243 -11.34 -13.78 -4.32
C MET A 243 -12.28 -12.90 -3.48
N LEU A 244 -12.46 -13.22 -2.19
CA LEU A 244 -13.28 -12.43 -1.29
C LEU A 244 -12.68 -11.05 -1.03
N GLY A 245 -11.35 -10.96 -0.89
CA GLY A 245 -10.63 -9.69 -0.75
C GLY A 245 -10.66 -8.82 -2.01
N GLY A 246 -11.00 -9.38 -3.17
CA GLY A 246 -11.19 -8.66 -4.43
C GLY A 246 -12.60 -8.08 -4.63
N ILE A 247 -13.56 -8.38 -3.75
CA ILE A 247 -14.91 -7.81 -3.82
C ILE A 247 -14.83 -6.31 -3.48
N GLY A 248 -15.19 -5.46 -4.44
CA GLY A 248 -15.22 -4.00 -4.28
C GLY A 248 -16.62 -3.43 -4.48
N TYR A 249 -16.88 -2.29 -3.84
CA TYR A 249 -18.09 -1.49 -4.06
C TYR A 249 -17.76 -0.29 -4.94
N ASN A 250 -18.51 -0.11 -6.03
CA ASN A 250 -18.32 1.00 -6.96
C ASN A 250 -19.65 1.75 -7.13
N TYR A 251 -19.61 3.08 -7.12
CA TYR A 251 -20.76 3.94 -7.34
C TYR A 251 -20.42 5.04 -8.34
N GLY A 252 -21.29 5.28 -9.32
CA GLY A 252 -21.07 6.31 -10.34
C GLY A 252 -21.97 6.16 -11.56
N GLN A 253 -21.88 7.11 -12.48
CA GLN A 253 -22.59 7.07 -13.75
C GLN A 253 -21.71 6.49 -14.85
N SER A 254 -22.22 5.48 -15.55
CA SER A 254 -21.54 4.93 -16.73
C SER A 254 -21.77 5.83 -17.94
N LYS A 255 -20.72 6.11 -18.70
CA LYS A 255 -20.86 6.76 -20.01
C LYS A 255 -21.40 5.74 -21.00
N ILE A 256 -22.60 5.99 -21.54
CA ILE A 256 -23.26 5.12 -22.51
C ILE A 256 -23.31 5.85 -23.85
N SER A 257 -22.83 5.21 -24.93
CA SER A 257 -23.04 5.70 -26.29
C SER A 257 -24.32 5.09 -26.84
N LEU A 258 -25.27 5.93 -27.24
CA LEU A 258 -26.46 5.47 -27.96
C LEU A 258 -26.14 5.33 -29.46
N PRO A 259 -26.71 4.34 -30.16
CA PRO A 259 -26.57 4.25 -31.62
C PRO A 259 -27.23 5.46 -32.31
N PRO A 260 -26.75 5.87 -33.50
CA PRO A 260 -27.38 6.95 -34.25
C PRO A 260 -28.84 6.61 -34.54
N SER A 261 -29.76 7.51 -34.21
CA SER A 261 -31.17 7.35 -34.56
C SER A 261 -31.31 7.30 -36.09
N SER A 262 -31.89 6.23 -36.61
CA SER A 262 -32.19 6.07 -38.04
C SER A 262 -33.37 6.98 -38.43
N ASN A 263 -33.15 8.29 -38.50
CA ASN A 263 -34.00 9.18 -39.29
C ASN A 263 -33.55 9.07 -40.76
N TYR A 264 -33.72 7.89 -41.35
CA TYR A 264 -33.73 7.74 -42.80
C TYR A 264 -35.20 7.85 -43.22
N ILE A 265 -35.62 9.06 -43.58
CA ILE A 265 -36.82 9.24 -44.41
C ILE A 265 -36.30 9.16 -45.85
N PRO A 266 -36.53 8.07 -46.59
CA PRO A 266 -36.24 8.07 -48.01
C PRO A 266 -37.35 8.90 -48.68
N THR A 267 -37.03 10.13 -49.08
CA THR A 267 -37.86 10.84 -50.06
C THR A 267 -37.67 10.15 -51.40
N PHE A 268 -38.64 9.32 -51.77
CA PHE A 268 -38.85 8.93 -53.16
C PHE A 268 -39.76 9.96 -53.82
N SER A 269 -39.23 10.55 -54.90
CA SER A 269 -39.85 11.32 -55.99
C SER A 269 -40.77 12.49 -55.62
#